data_AF-A0A1T5EI12-F1
#
_entry.id   AF-A0A1T5EI12-F1
#
_cell.length_a   1.000
_cell.length_b   1.000
_cell.length_c   1.000
_cell.angle_alpha   90.00
_cell.angle_beta   90.00
_cell.angle_gamma   90.00
#
_symmetry.space_group_name_H-M   'P 1'
#
loop_
_entity.id
_entity.type
_entity.pdbx_description
1 polymer ?
#
loop_
_entity_poly.entity_id
_entity_poly.type
_entity_poly.pdbx_seq_one_letter_code
_entity_poly.pdbx_strand_id
1 'polypeptide(L)'
;MTEQTINKLTLALGIALLPPIWAVLAPYAGITTGAVALICAGLYVTNGNKKSDALKITLGFLCGDIWAVIAIFLMEKMTFDPRAELYGTLFVMGGIAVLIGETVPKFIFTPAWLCGWAIGLTIMGPMAIAEIGSLPIQIGAAMIAGVVYVGIGVDAFQKTLIKAILKK
;
A
#
# COMPACT_ATOMS: atom_id res chain seq x y z
N MET A 1 5.06 30.64 -18.15
CA MET A 1 4.86 29.86 -16.90
C MET A 1 6.19 29.27 -16.50
N THR A 2 6.59 29.29 -15.22
CA THR A 2 7.84 28.65 -14.80
C THR A 2 7.69 27.12 -14.84
N GLU A 3 8.79 26.41 -15.05
CA GLU A 3 8.82 24.94 -15.03
C GLU A 3 8.26 24.38 -13.72
N GLN A 4 8.55 25.05 -12.60
CA GLN A 4 8.01 24.71 -11.29
C GLN A 4 6.48 24.82 -11.24
N THR A 5 5.88 25.84 -11.86
CA THR A 5 4.41 25.97 -11.94
C THR A 5 3.80 24.87 -12.79
N ILE A 6 4.42 24.51 -13.93
CA ILE A 6 3.94 23.42 -14.79
C ILE A 6 3.97 22.09 -14.03
N ASN A 7 5.08 21.80 -13.33
CA ASN A 7 5.23 20.56 -12.57
C ASN A 7 4.18 20.45 -11.46
N LYS A 8 3.92 21.55 -10.72
CA LYS A 8 2.88 21.57 -9.68
C LYS A 8 1.48 21.34 -10.25
N LEU A 9 1.09 22.04 -11.31
CA LEU A 9 -0.25 21.93 -11.89
C LEU A 9 -0.51 20.55 -12.51
N THR A 10 0.48 20.00 -13.22
CA THR A 10 0.35 18.66 -13.84
C THR A 10 0.30 17.55 -12.79
N LEU A 11 1.09 17.66 -11.70
CA LEU A 11 1.00 16.73 -10.58
C LEU A 11 -0.36 16.82 -9.88
N ALA A 12 -0.82 18.04 -9.59
CA ALA A 12 -2.10 18.28 -8.95
C ALA A 12 -3.24 17.68 -9.79
N LEU A 13 -3.22 17.87 -11.11
CA LEU A 13 -4.20 17.26 -12.02
C LEU A 13 -4.12 15.73 -12.00
N GLY A 14 -2.92 15.15 -12.02
CA GLY A 14 -2.75 13.70 -11.95
C GLY A 14 -3.35 13.10 -10.68
N ILE A 15 -3.07 13.70 -9.52
CA ILE A 15 -3.62 13.27 -8.23
C ILE A 15 -5.13 13.56 -8.11
N ALA A 16 -5.61 14.68 -8.65
CA ALA A 16 -7.04 15.01 -8.65
C ALA A 16 -7.88 14.10 -9.57
N LEU A 17 -7.23 13.39 -10.52
CA LEU A 17 -7.91 12.56 -11.50
C LEU A 17 -7.77 11.07 -11.22
N LEU A 18 -6.55 10.55 -11.16
CA LEU A 18 -6.29 9.11 -11.18
C LEU A 18 -6.73 8.39 -9.88
N PRO A 19 -6.30 8.78 -8.67
CA PRO A 19 -6.77 8.16 -7.43
C PRO A 19 -8.31 8.19 -7.26
N PRO A 20 -9.02 9.31 -7.50
CA PRO A 20 -10.48 9.32 -7.43
C PRO A 20 -11.17 8.36 -8.40
N ILE A 21 -10.65 8.20 -9.63
CA ILE A 21 -11.17 7.20 -10.57
C ILE A 21 -11.09 5.79 -9.97
N TRP A 22 -9.96 5.42 -9.36
CA TRP A 22 -9.83 4.13 -8.69
C TRP A 22 -10.82 3.99 -7.53
N ALA A 23 -10.93 5.01 -6.67
CA ALA A 23 -11.83 4.97 -5.52
C ALA A 23 -13.29 4.75 -5.93
N VAL A 24 -13.72 5.32 -7.06
CA VAL A 24 -15.08 5.14 -7.59
C VAL A 24 -15.25 3.80 -8.30
N LEU A 25 -14.25 3.33 -9.05
CA LEU A 25 -14.35 2.12 -9.87
C LEU A 25 -14.08 0.81 -9.10
N ALA A 26 -13.26 0.85 -8.05
CA ALA A 26 -12.88 -0.32 -7.28
C ALA A 26 -14.07 -1.13 -6.73
N PRO A 27 -15.15 -0.51 -6.20
CA PRO A 27 -16.33 -1.25 -5.75
C PRO A 27 -17.02 -2.05 -6.86
N TYR A 28 -17.02 -1.56 -8.11
CA TYR A 28 -17.58 -2.30 -9.25
C TYR A 28 -16.77 -3.54 -9.62
N ALA A 29 -15.50 -3.59 -9.23
CA ALA A 29 -14.65 -4.78 -9.33
C ALA A 29 -14.71 -5.68 -8.07
N GLY A 30 -15.63 -5.41 -7.14
CA GLY A 30 -15.77 -6.15 -5.88
C GLY A 30 -14.71 -5.80 -4.82
N ILE A 31 -14.00 -4.68 -4.97
CA ILE A 31 -12.98 -4.21 -4.03
C ILE A 31 -13.59 -3.11 -3.15
N THR A 32 -13.87 -3.43 -1.88
CA THR A 32 -14.40 -2.47 -0.90
C THR A 32 -13.29 -1.66 -0.20
N THR A 33 -12.04 -2.13 -0.30
CA THR A 33 -10.85 -1.54 0.32
C THR A 33 -10.12 -0.55 -0.60
N GLY A 34 -10.85 0.14 -1.49
CA GLY A 34 -10.26 1.04 -2.51
C GLY A 34 -9.32 2.13 -1.94
N ALA A 35 -9.57 2.60 -0.71
CA ALA A 35 -8.73 3.59 -0.03
C ALA A 35 -7.29 3.12 0.22
N VAL A 36 -7.05 1.81 0.31
CA VAL A 36 -5.71 1.21 0.48
C VAL A 36 -4.77 1.63 -0.65
N ALA A 37 -5.28 1.75 -1.87
CA ALA A 37 -4.48 2.19 -3.01
C ALA A 37 -3.88 3.59 -2.80
N LEU A 38 -4.61 4.50 -2.15
CA LEU A 38 -4.11 5.86 -1.89
C LEU A 38 -2.99 5.84 -0.84
N ILE A 39 -3.11 5.01 0.20
CA ILE A 39 -2.07 4.84 1.23
C ILE A 39 -0.79 4.28 0.57
N CYS A 40 -0.94 3.22 -0.24
CA CYS A 40 0.18 2.58 -0.92
C CYS A 40 0.86 3.50 -1.93
N ALA A 41 0.07 4.30 -2.67
CA ALA A 41 0.59 5.32 -3.56
C ALA A 41 1.39 6.38 -2.80
N GLY A 42 0.90 6.83 -1.65
CA GLY A 42 1.60 7.80 -0.79
C GLY A 42 3.00 7.31 -0.42
N LEU A 43 3.13 6.08 0.09
CA LEU A 43 4.43 5.49 0.42
C LEU A 43 5.32 5.27 -0.81
N TYR A 44 4.76 4.87 -1.94
CA TYR A 44 5.53 4.73 -3.18
C TYR A 44 6.13 6.08 -3.64
N VAL A 45 5.35 7.16 -3.52
CA VAL A 45 5.79 8.52 -3.84
C VAL A 45 6.91 8.98 -2.92
N THR A 46 6.87 8.64 -1.62
CA THR A 46 7.98 8.99 -0.70
C THR A 46 9.29 8.27 -1.04
N ASN A 47 9.23 7.11 -1.71
CA ASN A 47 10.41 6.45 -2.29
C ASN A 47 10.94 7.14 -3.59
N GLY A 48 10.36 8.28 -3.97
CA GLY A 48 10.81 9.08 -5.11
C GLY A 48 10.31 8.57 -6.47
N ASN A 49 9.19 7.83 -6.50
CA ASN A 49 8.59 7.29 -7.73
C ASN A 49 9.54 6.45 -8.59
N LYS A 50 10.51 5.78 -7.95
CA LYS A 50 11.47 4.91 -8.62
C LYS A 50 10.77 3.66 -9.14
N LYS A 51 10.51 3.61 -10.45
CA LYS A 51 9.85 2.46 -11.10
C LYS A 51 10.58 1.13 -10.88
N SER A 52 11.92 1.16 -10.76
CA SER A 52 12.73 -0.01 -10.44
C SER A 52 12.37 -0.64 -9.08
N ASP A 53 11.81 0.16 -8.18
CA ASP A 53 11.45 -0.24 -6.82
C ASP A 53 9.98 -0.64 -6.70
N ALA A 54 9.16 -0.44 -7.74
CA ALA A 54 7.74 -0.73 -7.69
C ALA A 54 7.44 -2.19 -7.34
N LEU A 55 8.21 -3.13 -7.90
CA LEU A 55 8.03 -4.56 -7.63
C LEU A 55 8.35 -4.88 -6.16
N LYS A 56 9.51 -4.45 -5.64
CA LYS A 56 9.89 -4.71 -4.25
C LYS A 56 8.97 -4.03 -3.22
N ILE A 57 8.41 -2.87 -3.57
CA ILE A 57 7.40 -2.17 -2.75
C ILE A 57 6.09 -2.93 -2.75
N THR A 58 5.62 -3.37 -3.92
CA THR A 58 4.40 -4.17 -4.05
C THR A 58 4.53 -5.48 -3.27
N LEU A 59 5.64 -6.20 -3.45
CA LEU A 59 5.92 -7.42 -2.69
C LEU A 59 5.96 -7.15 -1.19
N GLY A 60 6.58 -6.05 -0.76
CA GLY A 60 6.54 -5.62 0.64
C GLY A 60 5.10 -5.49 1.14
N PHE A 61 4.25 -4.71 0.46
CA PHE A 61 2.85 -4.55 0.84
C PHE A 61 2.10 -5.89 0.96
N LEU A 62 2.25 -6.78 -0.03
CA LEU A 62 1.59 -8.08 -0.04
C LEU A 62 2.10 -8.99 1.09
N CYS A 63 3.40 -8.96 1.38
CA CYS A 63 3.95 -9.63 2.56
C CYS A 63 3.33 -9.09 3.84
N GLY A 64 3.12 -7.77 3.92
CA GLY A 64 2.42 -7.12 5.04
C GLY A 64 0.98 -7.58 5.20
N ASP A 65 0.22 -7.70 4.12
CA ASP A 65 -1.16 -8.19 4.16
C ASP A 65 -1.25 -9.64 4.68
N ILE A 66 -0.37 -10.52 4.18
CA ILE A 66 -0.23 -11.88 4.71
C ILE A 66 0.15 -11.85 6.19
N TRP A 67 1.05 -10.96 6.58
CA TRP A 67 1.48 -10.77 7.97
C TRP A 67 0.32 -10.36 8.88
N ALA A 68 -0.63 -9.57 8.39
CA ALA A 68 -1.82 -9.18 9.13
C ALA A 68 -2.74 -10.37 9.41
N VAL A 69 -2.98 -11.22 8.42
CA VAL A 69 -3.78 -12.44 8.59
C VAL A 69 -3.14 -13.37 9.63
N ILE A 70 -1.81 -13.55 9.57
CA ILE A 70 -1.08 -14.37 10.54
C ILE A 70 -1.17 -13.76 11.94
N ALA A 71 -1.01 -12.44 12.07
CA ALA A 71 -1.11 -11.75 13.35
C ALA A 71 -2.49 -11.93 13.99
N ILE A 72 -3.57 -11.77 13.21
CA ILE A 72 -4.94 -11.95 13.70
C ILE A 72 -5.17 -13.39 14.12
N PHE A 73 -4.73 -14.36 13.32
CA PHE A 73 -4.81 -15.77 13.67
C PHE A 73 -4.09 -16.09 14.99
N LEU A 74 -2.89 -15.54 15.20
CA LEU A 74 -2.14 -15.75 16.44
C LEU A 74 -2.82 -15.12 17.65
N MET A 75 -3.28 -13.87 17.53
CA MET A 75 -4.00 -13.18 18.61
C MET A 75 -5.30 -13.92 18.97
N GLU A 76 -6.04 -14.47 18.00
CA GLU A 76 -7.26 -15.23 18.27
C GLU A 76 -7.01 -16.59 18.96
N LYS A 77 -5.80 -17.15 18.83
CA LYS A 77 -5.42 -18.42 19.49
C LYS A 77 -4.81 -18.25 20.87
N MET A 78 -4.42 -17.04 21.23
CA MET A 78 -3.91 -16.75 22.57
C MET A 78 -5.07 -16.65 23.57
N THR A 79 -4.75 -16.87 24.84
CA THR A 79 -5.73 -16.81 25.96
C THR A 79 -5.27 -15.86 27.05
N PHE A 80 -4.41 -14.89 26.71
CA PHE A 80 -3.87 -13.89 27.61
C PHE A 80 -4.77 -12.65 27.64
N ASP A 81 -4.33 -11.58 28.32
CA ASP A 81 -4.99 -10.26 28.22
C ASP A 81 -4.84 -9.74 26.77
N PRO A 82 -5.92 -9.30 26.09
CA PRO A 82 -5.87 -8.87 24.70
C PRO A 82 -4.86 -7.76 24.40
N ARG A 83 -4.53 -6.90 25.37
CA ARG A 83 -3.50 -5.86 25.19
C ARG A 83 -2.10 -6.45 25.20
N ALA A 84 -1.88 -7.48 26.03
CA ALA A 84 -0.63 -8.21 26.06
C ALA A 84 -0.46 -9.05 24.79
N GLU A 85 -1.52 -9.65 24.26
CA GLU A 85 -1.53 -10.37 22.98
C GLU A 85 -1.20 -9.45 21.82
N LEU A 86 -1.88 -8.30 21.74
CA LEU A 86 -1.61 -7.28 20.72
C LEU A 86 -0.15 -6.80 20.81
N TYR A 87 0.29 -6.40 22.01
CA TYR A 87 1.66 -5.92 22.20
C TYR A 87 2.70 -6.98 21.84
N GLY A 88 2.53 -8.21 22.35
CA GLY A 88 3.44 -9.32 22.08
C GLY A 88 3.49 -9.67 20.60
N THR A 89 2.34 -9.69 19.93
CA THR A 89 2.25 -9.92 18.48
C THR A 89 2.96 -8.81 17.72
N LEU A 90 2.68 -7.54 18.02
CA LEU A 90 3.34 -6.40 17.37
C LEU A 90 4.86 -6.42 17.59
N PHE A 91 5.30 -6.72 18.81
CA PHE A 91 6.72 -6.78 19.17
C PHE A 91 7.45 -7.90 18.42
N VAL A 92 6.97 -9.13 18.54
CA VAL A 92 7.62 -10.31 17.96
C VAL A 92 7.53 -10.27 16.44
N MET A 93 6.33 -10.12 15.89
CA MET A 93 6.13 -10.17 14.45
C MET A 93 6.71 -8.94 13.75
N GLY A 94 6.69 -7.77 14.40
CA GLY A 94 7.34 -6.57 13.87
C GLY A 94 8.86 -6.71 13.82
N GLY A 95 9.46 -7.22 14.91
CA GLY A 95 10.89 -7.54 14.94
C GLY A 95 11.28 -8.54 13.85
N ILE A 96 10.53 -9.64 13.70
CA ILE A 96 10.77 -10.64 12.67
C ILE A 96 10.63 -10.06 11.26
N ALA A 97 9.60 -9.25 10.99
CA ALA A 97 9.41 -8.63 9.68
C ALA A 97 10.60 -7.74 9.29
N VAL A 98 11.16 -6.97 10.24
CA VAL A 98 12.35 -6.15 10.00
C VAL A 98 13.57 -7.02 9.77
N LEU A 99 13.82 -8.03 10.61
CA LEU A 99 14.97 -8.93 10.44
C LEU A 99 14.94 -9.63 9.07
N ILE A 100 13.78 -10.09 8.63
CA ILE A 100 13.61 -10.72 7.31
C ILE A 100 13.77 -9.68 6.20
N GLY A 101 13.03 -8.57 6.26
CA GLY A 101 13.02 -7.54 5.23
C GLY A 101 14.40 -6.94 4.96
N GLU A 102 15.13 -6.63 6.03
CA GLU A 102 16.50 -6.07 5.94
C GLU A 102 17.55 -7.11 5.51
N THR A 103 17.26 -8.40 5.58
CA THR A 103 18.15 -9.46 5.05
C THR A 103 18.03 -9.58 3.53
N VAL A 104 16.87 -9.26 2.95
CA VAL A 104 16.60 -9.34 1.50
C VAL A 104 16.14 -8.00 0.89
N PRO A 105 16.87 -6.89 1.10
CA PRO A 105 16.43 -5.54 0.71
C PRO A 105 16.37 -5.33 -0.82
N LYS A 106 16.98 -6.25 -1.58
CA LYS A 106 16.87 -6.28 -3.04
C LYS A 106 15.47 -6.69 -3.51
N PHE A 107 14.76 -7.50 -2.72
CA PHE A 107 13.47 -8.08 -3.08
C PHE A 107 12.30 -7.44 -2.34
N ILE A 108 12.53 -6.96 -1.12
CA ILE A 108 11.48 -6.39 -0.29
C ILE A 108 11.88 -5.01 0.20
N PHE A 109 10.94 -4.07 0.09
CA PHE A 109 11.05 -2.78 0.75
C PHE A 109 10.40 -2.88 2.13
N THR A 110 11.20 -3.01 3.18
CA THR A 110 10.72 -3.19 4.58
C THR A 110 9.68 -2.16 5.00
N PRO A 111 9.80 -0.84 4.67
CA PRO A 111 8.75 0.11 4.99
C PRO A 111 7.39 -0.22 4.37
N ALA A 112 7.36 -0.81 3.17
CA ALA A 112 6.12 -1.26 2.54
C ALA A 112 5.55 -2.51 3.21
N TRP A 113 6.40 -3.41 3.71
CA TRP A 113 5.94 -4.53 4.54
C TRP A 113 5.24 -4.03 5.80
N LEU A 114 5.91 -3.19 6.58
CA LEU A 114 5.35 -2.67 7.83
C LEU A 114 4.07 -1.86 7.58
N CYS A 115 4.05 -1.06 6.50
CA CYS A 115 2.86 -0.32 6.10
C CYS A 115 1.72 -1.24 5.67
N GLY A 116 2.00 -2.27 4.86
CA GLY A 116 0.99 -3.24 4.43
C GLY A 116 0.39 -4.01 5.61
N TRP A 117 1.23 -4.35 6.59
CA TRP A 117 0.78 -4.98 7.83
C TRP A 117 -0.12 -4.07 8.65
N ALA A 118 0.24 -2.79 8.82
CA ALA A 118 -0.59 -1.82 9.51
C ALA A 118 -1.94 -1.61 8.82
N ILE A 119 -1.97 -1.57 7.48
CA ILE A 119 -3.22 -1.51 6.69
C ILE A 119 -4.08 -2.74 6.97
N GLY A 120 -3.50 -3.95 6.86
CA GLY A 120 -4.22 -5.19 7.07
C GLY A 120 -4.80 -5.28 8.49
N LEU A 121 -4.02 -4.94 9.52
CA LEU A 121 -4.50 -4.91 10.90
C LEU A 121 -5.60 -3.85 11.13
N THR A 122 -5.51 -2.69 10.47
CA THR A 122 -6.54 -1.65 10.60
C THR A 122 -7.89 -2.10 10.05
N ILE A 123 -7.88 -2.84 8.93
CA ILE A 123 -9.10 -3.27 8.25
C ILE A 123 -9.65 -4.57 8.88
N MET A 124 -8.78 -5.55 9.09
CA MET A 124 -9.16 -6.91 9.48
C MET A 124 -9.04 -7.17 10.98
N GLY A 125 -8.25 -6.38 11.72
CA GLY A 125 -8.01 -6.59 13.16
C GLY A 125 -9.26 -6.59 14.05
N PRO A 126 -10.31 -5.82 13.75
CA PRO A 126 -11.57 -5.89 14.50
C PRO A 126 -12.43 -7.12 14.21
N MET A 127 -12.01 -8.01 13.30
CA MET A 127 -12.82 -9.14 12.81
C MET A 127 -12.23 -10.47 13.29
N ALA A 128 -13.09 -11.50 13.43
CA ALA A 128 -12.61 -12.86 13.63
C ALA A 128 -12.01 -13.42 12.32
N ILE A 129 -11.04 -14.33 12.42
CA ILE A 129 -10.37 -14.95 11.26
C ILE A 129 -11.37 -15.60 10.29
N ALA A 130 -12.46 -16.16 10.83
CA ALA A 130 -13.53 -16.80 10.05
C ALA A 130 -14.37 -15.79 9.22
N GLU A 131 -14.37 -14.52 9.61
CA GLU A 131 -15.16 -13.45 8.99
C GLU A 131 -14.36 -12.64 7.96
N ILE A 132 -13.03 -12.77 7.94
CA ILE A 132 -12.14 -12.03 7.04
C ILE A 132 -12.47 -12.29 5.55
N GLY A 133 -12.90 -13.50 5.21
CA GLY A 133 -13.34 -13.85 3.86
C GLY A 133 -12.33 -13.45 2.77
N SER A 134 -12.79 -12.69 1.76
CA SER A 134 -11.96 -12.24 0.64
C SER A 134 -11.17 -10.94 0.89
N LEU A 135 -11.25 -10.35 2.09
CA LEU A 135 -10.63 -9.05 2.37
C LEU A 135 -9.12 -8.98 2.08
N PRO A 136 -8.29 -9.99 2.40
CA PRO A 136 -6.86 -9.95 2.05
C PRO A 136 -6.65 -9.83 0.54
N ILE A 137 -7.44 -10.55 -0.26
CA ILE A 137 -7.36 -10.48 -1.72
C ILE A 137 -7.73 -9.07 -2.21
N GLN A 138 -8.77 -8.46 -1.63
CA GLN A 138 -9.17 -7.09 -1.97
C GLN A 138 -8.11 -6.05 -1.56
N ILE A 139 -7.54 -6.18 -0.35
CA ILE A 139 -6.45 -5.34 0.14
C ILE A 139 -5.24 -5.47 -0.77
N GLY A 140 -4.81 -6.69 -1.09
CA GLY A 140 -3.70 -6.95 -2.00
C GLY A 140 -3.93 -6.37 -3.40
N ALA A 141 -5.14 -6.51 -3.96
CA ALA A 141 -5.50 -5.88 -5.24
C ALA A 141 -5.40 -4.35 -5.16
N ALA A 142 -5.87 -3.74 -4.07
CA ALA A 142 -5.76 -2.31 -3.85
C ALA A 142 -4.31 -1.85 -3.62
N MET A 143 -3.47 -2.64 -2.95
CA MET A 143 -2.03 -2.37 -2.79
C MET A 143 -1.32 -2.33 -4.14
N ILE A 144 -1.60 -3.31 -5.01
CA ILE A 144 -1.06 -3.37 -6.37
C ILE A 144 -1.53 -2.13 -7.17
N ALA A 145 -2.81 -1.80 -7.10
CA ALA A 145 -3.35 -0.61 -7.78
C ALA A 145 -2.72 0.69 -7.26
N GLY A 146 -2.45 0.79 -5.95
CA GLY A 146 -1.77 1.94 -5.36
C GLY A 146 -0.38 2.17 -5.93
N VAL A 147 0.41 1.11 -6.12
CA VAL A 147 1.75 1.24 -6.70
C VAL A 147 1.69 1.42 -8.22
N VAL A 148 0.96 0.56 -8.92
CA VAL A 148 1.00 0.47 -10.39
C VAL A 148 0.11 1.52 -11.04
N TYR A 149 -1.16 1.58 -10.66
CA TYR A 149 -2.11 2.51 -11.30
C TYR A 149 -1.94 3.93 -10.77
N VAL A 150 -1.91 4.12 -9.45
CA VAL A 150 -1.80 5.46 -8.87
C VAL A 150 -0.35 5.94 -8.91
N GLY A 151 0.59 5.23 -8.28
CA GLY A 151 1.99 5.65 -8.19
C GLY A 151 2.66 5.84 -9.56
N ILE A 152 2.81 4.76 -10.32
CA ILE A 152 3.43 4.80 -11.65
C ILE A 152 2.57 5.56 -12.66
N GLY A 153 1.24 5.37 -12.62
CA GLY A 153 0.32 6.01 -13.58
C GLY A 153 0.27 7.52 -13.45
N VAL A 154 0.24 8.08 -12.23
CA VAL A 154 0.31 9.54 -12.01
C VAL A 154 1.62 10.11 -12.53
N ASP A 155 2.76 9.46 -12.23
CA ASP A 155 4.08 9.88 -12.73
C ASP A 155 4.13 9.85 -14.27
N ALA A 156 3.60 8.79 -14.90
CA ALA A 156 3.55 8.67 -16.35
C ALA A 156 2.63 9.73 -16.99
N PHE A 157 1.45 9.94 -16.43
CA PHE A 157 0.49 10.95 -16.88
C PHE A 157 1.08 12.36 -16.78
N GLN A 158 1.69 12.69 -15.64
CA GLN A 158 2.34 13.97 -15.42
C GLN A 158 3.45 14.21 -16.46
N LYS A 159 4.34 13.24 -16.69
CA LYS A 159 5.42 13.35 -17.68
C LYS A 159 4.89 13.54 -19.10
N THR A 160 3.80 12.87 -19.47
CA THR A 160 3.17 13.05 -20.78
C THR A 160 2.56 14.44 -20.93
N LEU A 161 1.89 14.95 -19.89
CA LEU A 161 1.34 16.31 -19.90
C LEU A 161 2.43 17.38 -19.99
N ILE A 162 3.49 17.25 -19.20
CA ILE A 162 4.63 18.17 -19.24
C ILE A 162 5.23 18.20 -20.65
N LYS A 163 5.48 17.02 -21.24
CA LYS A 163 5.97 16.91 -22.63
C LYS A 163 5.03 17.57 -23.62
N ALA A 164 3.71 17.44 -23.48
CA ALA A 164 2.75 18.06 -24.39
C ALA A 164 2.70 19.59 -24.24
N ILE A 165 2.84 20.10 -23.02
CA ILE A 165 2.82 21.54 -22.71
C ILE A 165 4.13 22.21 -23.16
N LEU A 166 5.27 21.56 -22.94
CA LEU A 166 6.61 22.04 -23.30
C LEU A 166 7.03 21.71 -24.74
N LYS A 167 6.25 20.93 -25.50
CA LYS A 167 6.43 20.77 -26.97
C LYS A 167 5.84 21.94 -27.78
N LYS A 168 5.41 23.00 -27.11
CA LYS A 168 5.32 24.34 -27.67
C LYS A 168 6.60 25.09 -27.34
#